data_AF-A0A970MQ81-F1
#
_entry.id   AF-A0A970MQ81-F1
#
_cell.length_a   1.000
_cell.length_b   1.000
_cell.length_c   1.000
_cell.angle_alpha   90.00
_cell.angle_beta   90.00
_cell.angle_gamma   90.00
#
_symmetry.space_group_name_H-M   'P 1'
#
loop_
_entity.id
_entity.type
_entity.pdbx_description
1 polymer ?
#
loop_
_entity_poly.entity_id
_entity_poly.type
_entity_poly.pdbx_seq_one_letter_code
_entity_poly.pdbx_strand_id
1 'polypeptide(L)'
;MSSIIQSALKILIDTDSLTINGFGVLYKTKKASYVHPITKEVAPPQKVLNFKKDTTQTCEKLGKLYAQENNITEIEAQERIANWVKDINEQLSSNK
;
A
#
# COMPACT_ATOMS: atom_id res chain seq x y z
N MET A 1 5.27 -14.45 3.19
CA MET A 1 4.75 -13.08 2.94
C MET A 1 5.91 -12.11 3.03
N SER A 2 6.13 -11.26 2.02
CA SER A 2 7.27 -10.31 2.02
C SER A 2 7.18 -9.37 3.23
N SER A 3 8.29 -9.22 3.98
CA SER A 3 8.37 -8.33 5.16
C SER A 3 7.94 -6.89 4.82
N ILE A 4 8.24 -6.43 3.60
CA ILE A 4 7.86 -5.11 3.09
C ILE A 4 6.33 -4.92 3.06
N ILE A 5 5.57 -5.96 2.69
CA ILE A 5 4.10 -5.91 2.64
C ILE A 5 3.53 -5.78 4.06
N GLN A 6 4.13 -6.44 5.04
CA GLN A 6 3.71 -6.34 6.44
C GLN A 6 3.95 -4.93 6.99
N SER A 7 5.12 -4.35 6.73
CA SER A 7 5.45 -2.96 7.08
C SER A 7 4.47 -1.97 6.42
N ALA A 8 4.17 -2.17 5.13
CA ALA A 8 3.21 -1.35 4.40
C ALA A 8 1.79 -1.45 4.98
N LEU A 9 1.35 -2.65 5.33
CA LEU A 9 0.05 -2.88 5.96
C LEU A 9 -0.04 -2.22 7.34
N LYS A 10 1.02 -2.29 8.17
CA LYS A 10 1.07 -1.60 9.46
C LYS A 10 0.91 -0.09 9.31
N ILE A 11 1.65 0.52 8.39
CA ILE A 11 1.49 1.95 8.11
C ILE A 11 0.07 2.24 7.67
N LEU A 12 -0.47 1.44 6.76
CA LEU A 12 -1.85 1.57 6.31
C LEU A 12 -2.85 1.31 7.41
N ILE A 13 -2.58 0.64 8.52
CA ILE A 13 -3.55 0.55 9.63
C ILE A 13 -3.72 1.94 10.26
N ASP A 14 -2.60 2.61 10.53
CA ASP A 14 -2.53 3.88 11.25
C ASP A 14 -2.75 5.10 10.36
N THR A 15 -2.47 5.01 9.06
CA THR A 15 -2.62 6.10 8.09
C THR A 15 -3.77 5.83 7.12
N ASP A 16 -4.31 6.91 6.55
CA ASP A 16 -5.31 6.83 5.47
C ASP A 16 -4.67 6.70 4.09
N SER A 17 -3.36 6.92 3.95
CA SER A 17 -2.63 6.68 2.71
C SER A 17 -1.16 6.29 2.95
N LEU A 18 -0.61 5.59 1.96
CA LEU A 18 0.79 5.18 1.87
C LEU A 18 1.23 5.33 0.41
N THR A 19 2.24 6.14 0.16
CA THR A 19 2.86 6.23 -1.16
C THR A 19 4.10 5.36 -1.21
N ILE A 20 4.28 4.60 -2.27
CA ILE A 20 5.45 3.77 -2.50
C ILE A 20 6.08 4.25 -3.80
N ASN A 21 7.32 4.75 -3.70
CA ASN A 21 8.02 5.32 -4.85
C ASN A 21 8.20 4.27 -5.96
N GLY A 22 7.93 4.64 -7.21
CA GLY A 22 7.98 3.73 -8.37
C GLY A 22 6.85 2.69 -8.45
N PHE A 23 5.94 2.65 -7.47
CA PHE A 23 4.81 1.71 -7.42
C PHE A 23 3.47 2.43 -7.51
N GLY A 24 3.23 3.42 -6.63
CA GLY A 24 1.99 4.18 -6.57
C GLY A 24 1.51 4.46 -5.14
N VAL A 25 0.28 4.93 -4.99
CA VAL A 25 -0.35 5.23 -3.71
C VAL A 25 -1.41 4.18 -3.38
N LEU A 26 -1.33 3.67 -2.16
CA LEU A 26 -2.41 2.94 -1.50
C LEU A 26 -3.14 3.92 -0.59
N TYR A 27 -4.45 4.03 -0.70
CA TYR A 27 -5.24 4.95 0.13
C TYR A 27 -6.59 4.36 0.50
N LYS A 28 -7.06 4.71 1.69
CA LYS A 28 -8.37 4.30 2.19
C LYS A 28 -9.42 5.29 1.74
N THR A 29 -10.53 4.79 1.24
CA THR A 29 -11.72 5.60 0.96
C THR A 29 -12.88 5.08 1.80
N LYS A 30 -13.60 5.98 2.45
CA LYS A 30 -14.83 5.62 3.16
C LYS A 30 -15.94 5.41 2.13
N LYS A 31 -16.46 4.19 2.09
CA LYS A 31 -17.68 3.86 1.37
C LYS A 31 -18.85 4.04 2.32
N ALA A 32 -19.81 4.86 1.92
CA ALA A 32 -21.03 5.07 2.70
C ALA A 32 -21.83 3.78 2.81
N SER A 33 -22.69 3.69 3.82
CA SER A 33 -23.68 2.63 3.91
C SER A 33 -24.57 2.63 2.68
N TYR A 34 -24.89 1.44 2.20
CA TYR A 34 -25.70 1.26 1.00
C TYR A 34 -26.83 0.28 1.30
N VAL A 35 -28.03 0.60 0.84
CA VAL A 35 -29.17 -0.30 0.91
C VAL A 35 -29.25 -1.06 -0.40
N HIS A 36 -29.12 -2.38 -0.34
CA HIS A 36 -29.22 -3.21 -1.53
C HIS A 36 -30.67 -3.16 -2.08
N PRO A 37 -30.90 -2.80 -3.35
CA PRO A 37 -32.22 -2.44 -3.87
C PRO A 37 -33.19 -3.63 -3.92
N ILE A 38 -32.65 -4.85 -4.04
CA ILE A 38 -33.45 -6.08 -4.14
C ILE A 38 -33.66 -6.72 -2.76
N THR A 39 -32.59 -7.01 -2.02
CA THR A 39 -32.63 -7.68 -0.71
C THR A 39 -33.02 -6.76 0.45
N LYS A 40 -33.03 -5.42 0.25
CA LYS A 40 -33.25 -4.40 1.28
C LYS A 40 -32.26 -4.45 2.46
N GLU A 41 -31.17 -5.18 2.32
CA GLU A 41 -30.13 -5.25 3.34
C GLU A 41 -29.34 -3.95 3.41
N VAL A 42 -29.05 -3.50 4.62
CA VAL A 42 -28.24 -2.32 4.87
C VAL A 42 -26.78 -2.77 5.05
N ALA A 43 -25.96 -2.51 4.05
CA ALA A 43 -24.52 -2.67 4.18
C ALA A 43 -23.97 -1.53 5.07
N PRO A 44 -23.24 -1.85 6.15
CA PRO A 44 -22.62 -0.83 6.99
C PRO A 44 -21.55 -0.05 6.22
N PRO A 45 -21.20 1.17 6.66
CA PRO A 45 -20.10 1.91 6.04
C PRO A 45 -18.78 1.16 6.23
N GLN A 46 -17.96 1.12 5.18
CA GLN A 46 -16.71 0.37 5.17
C GLN A 46 -15.56 1.25 4.68
N LYS A 47 -14.35 1.00 5.20
CA LYS A 47 -13.12 1.55 4.63
C LYS A 47 -12.61 0.59 3.55
N VAL A 48 -12.49 1.07 2.34
CA VAL A 48 -12.00 0.29 1.19
C VAL A 48 -10.59 0.76 0.85
N LEU A 49 -9.69 -0.17 0.58
CA LEU A 49 -8.34 0.14 0.13
C LEU A 49 -8.34 0.29 -1.40
N ASN A 50 -7.88 1.44 -1.87
CA ASN A 50 -7.74 1.76 -3.29
C ASN A 50 -6.27 1.95 -3.65
N PHE A 51 -5.95 1.70 -4.93
CA PHE A 51 -4.61 1.85 -5.47
C PHE A 51 -4.61 2.83 -6.64
N LYS A 52 -3.61 3.72 -6.71
CA LYS A 52 -3.39 4.65 -7.82
C LYS A 52 -1.92 4.63 -8.24
N LYS A 53 -1.66 4.28 -9.50
CA LYS A 53 -0.31 4.14 -10.06
C LYS A 53 0.38 5.50 -10.32
N ASP A 54 -0.38 6.50 -10.77
CA ASP A 54 0.15 7.80 -11.21
C ASP A 54 0.38 8.78 -10.07
N THR A 55 1.30 8.49 -9.16
CA THR A 55 1.70 9.47 -8.15
C THR A 55 3.19 9.39 -7.89
N THR A 56 3.85 10.54 -8.03
CA THR A 56 5.30 10.75 -7.91
C THR A 56 5.73 11.16 -6.50
N GLN A 57 4.83 11.18 -5.52
CA GLN A 57 5.17 11.60 -4.17
C GLN A 57 5.99 10.53 -3.45
N THR A 58 7.10 10.92 -2.84
CA THR A 58 7.93 10.02 -2.05
C THR A 58 7.35 9.90 -0.64
N CYS A 59 7.06 8.67 -0.17
CA CYS A 59 6.79 8.45 1.26
C CYS A 59 7.99 7.81 1.92
N GLU A 60 8.68 8.57 2.76
CA GLU A 60 9.83 8.07 3.54
C GLU A 60 9.40 7.11 4.67
N LYS A 61 8.11 7.12 5.05
CA LYS A 61 7.61 6.35 6.21
C LYS A 61 7.80 4.84 6.06
N LEU A 62 7.66 4.31 4.84
CA LEU A 62 7.85 2.88 4.59
C LEU A 62 9.30 2.46 4.79
N GLY A 63 10.24 3.25 4.26
CA GLY A 63 11.67 3.01 4.43
C GLY A 63 12.07 3.02 5.90
N LYS A 64 11.57 4.00 6.67
CA LYS A 64 11.85 4.11 8.11
C LYS A 64 11.34 2.91 8.91
N LEU A 65 10.08 2.52 8.69
CA LEU A 65 9.49 1.41 9.44
C LEU A 65 10.14 0.07 9.06
N TYR A 66 10.41 -0.15 7.78
CA TYR A 66 11.09 -1.36 7.32
C TYR A 66 12.54 -1.43 7.83
N ALA A 67 13.26 -0.30 7.87
CA ALA A 67 14.59 -0.21 8.45
C ALA A 67 14.61 -0.59 9.93
N GLN A 68 13.66 -0.07 10.70
CA GLN A 68 13.50 -0.39 12.13
C GLN A 68 13.18 -1.86 12.36
N GLU A 69 12.27 -2.45 11.57
CA GLU A 69 11.88 -3.86 11.72
C GLU A 69 12.99 -4.84 11.35
N ASN A 70 13.89 -4.45 10.44
CA ASN A 70 14.96 -5.32 9.93
C ASN A 70 16.34 -4.97 10.47
N ASN A 71 16.46 -3.96 11.34
CA ASN A 71 17.73 -3.49 11.90
C ASN A 71 18.76 -3.11 10.81
N ILE A 72 18.30 -2.45 9.76
CA ILE A 72 19.13 -1.97 8.64
C ILE A 72 19.08 -0.45 8.54
N THR A 73 19.96 0.13 7.71
CA THR A 73 19.93 1.58 7.46
C THR A 73 18.72 1.98 6.61
N GLU A 74 18.26 3.23 6.76
CA GLU A 74 17.16 3.75 5.93
C GLU A 74 17.49 3.72 4.42
N ILE A 75 18.76 3.91 4.07
CA ILE A 75 19.26 3.87 2.68
C ILE A 75 19.10 2.44 2.13
N GLU A 76 19.58 1.45 2.86
CA GLU A 76 19.46 0.04 2.46
C GLU A 76 17.98 -0.41 2.40
N ALA A 77 17.14 0.08 3.32
CA ALA A 77 15.71 -0.15 3.27
C ALA A 77 15.07 0.42 2.00
N GLN A 78 15.43 1.64 1.60
CA GLN A 78 14.93 2.25 0.37
C GLN A 78 15.36 1.47 -0.87
N GLU A 79 16.61 1.01 -0.94
CA GLU A 79 17.10 0.18 -2.04
C GLU A 79 16.35 -1.16 -2.13
N ARG A 80 16.14 -1.84 -1.00
CA ARG A 80 15.38 -3.09 -0.95
C ARG A 80 13.92 -2.90 -1.38
N ILE A 81 13.29 -1.79 -0.98
CA ILE A 81 11.94 -1.43 -1.43
C ILE A 81 11.93 -1.17 -2.94
N ALA A 82 12.92 -0.43 -3.46
CA ALA A 82 13.01 -0.14 -4.89
C ALA A 82 13.19 -1.41 -5.73
N ASN A 83 14.04 -2.34 -5.28
CA ASN A 83 14.21 -3.64 -5.93
C ASN A 83 12.93 -4.47 -5.90
N TRP A 84 12.25 -4.51 -4.74
CA TRP A 84 10.96 -5.20 -4.63
C TRP A 84 9.89 -4.62 -5.57
N VAL A 85 9.83 -3.29 -5.70
CA VAL A 85 8.93 -2.62 -6.65
C VAL A 85 9.26 -2.98 -8.09
N LYS A 86 10.56 -3.03 -8.44
CA LYS A 86 11.03 -3.42 -9.76
C LYS A 86 10.63 -4.85 -10.09
N ASP A 87 10.87 -5.80 -9.18
CA ASP A 87 10.51 -7.21 -9.34
C ASP A 87 9.00 -7.38 -9.58
N ILE A 88 8.17 -6.66 -8.82
CA ILE A 88 6.71 -6.70 -9.02
C ILE A 88 6.31 -6.12 -10.37
N ASN A 89 6.89 -4.99 -10.76
CA ASN A 89 6.61 -4.38 -12.05
C ASN A 89 7.00 -5.32 -13.20
N GLU A 90 8.13 -6.02 -13.08
CA GLU A 90 8.56 -7.03 -14.05
C GLU A 90 7.58 -8.20 -14.08
N GLN A 91 7.21 -8.77 -12.94
CA GLN A 91 6.20 -9.86 -12.86
C GLN A 91 4.85 -9.47 -13.47
N LEU A 92 4.38 -8.24 -13.24
CA LEU A 92 3.14 -7.73 -13.82
C LEU A 92 3.27 -7.51 -15.33
N SER A 93 4.46 -7.15 -15.81
CA SER A 93 4.72 -6.95 -17.24
C SER A 93 4.88 -8.26 -18.01
N SER A 94 5.44 -9.30 -17.39
CA SER A 94 5.63 -10.63 -17.99
C SER A 94 4.36 -11.49 -17.96
N ASN A 95 3.33 -11.09 -17.21
CA ASN A 95 2.00 -11.73 -17.19
C ASN A 95 1.01 -11.11 -18.20
N LYS A 96 1.50 -10.36 -19.19
CA LYS A 96 0.74 -9.88 -20.35
C LYS A 96 0.95 -10.80 -21.54
#